data_AF-A0A327X4A7-F1
#
_entry.id   AF-A0A327X4A7-F1
#
_cell.length_a   1.000
_cell.length_b   1.000
_cell.length_c   1.000
_cell.angle_alpha   90.00
_cell.angle_beta   90.00
_cell.angle_gamma   90.00
#
_symmetry.space_group_name_H-M   'P 1'
#
loop_
_entity.id
_entity.type
_entity.pdbx_description
1 polymer ?
#
loop_
_entity_poly.entity_id
_entity_poly.type
_entity_poly.pdbx_seq_one_letter_code
_entity_poly.pdbx_strand_id
1 'polypeptide(L)'
;MLLHFTIDSPTGERFNHSFYAADLDSHINALNFFVATGYQLCSATLTDQEGQQMSLPLDAFDGMPIDGAIRELQTEYEQVLNPY
;
A
#
# COMPACT_ATOMS: atom_id res chain seq x y z
N MET A 1 -7.44 12.11 -2.97
CA MET A 1 -7.75 10.67 -3.14
C MET A 1 -8.38 10.15 -1.87
N LEU A 2 -9.39 9.30 -1.96
CA LEU A 2 -10.04 8.65 -0.82
C LEU A 2 -9.58 7.20 -0.74
N LEU A 3 -8.86 6.84 0.31
CA LEU A 3 -8.55 5.44 0.60
C LEU A 3 -9.64 4.85 1.49
N HIS A 4 -10.13 3.68 1.11
CA HIS A 4 -10.99 2.83 1.89
C HIS A 4 -10.30 1.48 2.09
N PHE A 5 -10.08 1.08 3.34
CA PHE A 5 -9.37 -0.16 3.63
C PHE A 5 -9.94 -0.85 4.86
N THR A 6 -9.72 -2.15 4.92
CA THR A 6 -10.18 -3.01 6.01
C THR A 6 -8.97 -3.70 6.61
N ILE A 7 -8.86 -3.65 7.93
CA ILE A 7 -7.83 -4.33 8.69
C ILE A 7 -8.46 -5.30 9.69
N ASP A 8 -7.84 -6.46 9.86
CA ASP A 8 -8.13 -7.39 10.94
C ASP A 8 -7.12 -7.19 12.07
N SER A 9 -7.62 -6.97 13.28
CA SER A 9 -6.84 -6.92 14.50
C SER A 9 -6.30 -8.30 14.85
N PRO A 10 -5.14 -8.40 15.51
CA PRO A 10 -4.64 -9.67 16.07
C PRO A 10 -5.62 -10.29 17.08
N THR A 11 -6.56 -9.51 17.62
CA THR A 11 -7.66 -9.99 18.48
C THR A 11 -8.83 -10.63 17.71
N GLY A 12 -8.82 -10.59 16.38
CA GLY A 12 -9.87 -11.12 15.50
C GLY A 12 -10.99 -10.12 15.19
N GLU A 13 -10.82 -8.85 15.56
CA GLU A 13 -11.78 -7.77 15.25
C GLU A 13 -11.47 -7.11 13.91
N ARG A 14 -12.49 -6.94 13.07
CA ARG A 14 -12.36 -6.30 11.76
C ARG A 14 -12.73 -4.83 11.83
N PHE A 15 -11.82 -3.96 11.39
CA PHE A 15 -12.01 -2.53 11.32
C PHE A 15 -12.02 -2.03 9.88
N ASN A 16 -13.03 -1.22 9.55
CA ASN A 16 -13.10 -0.52 8.28
C ASN A 16 -12.70 0.94 8.50
N HIS A 17 -11.68 1.37 7.78
CA HIS A 17 -11.18 2.74 7.83
C HIS A 17 -11.29 3.38 6.45
N SER A 18 -11.59 4.66 6.45
CA SER A 18 -11.47 5.48 5.25
C SER A 18 -10.97 6.85 5.59
N PHE A 19 -10.04 7.36 4.79
CA PHE A 19 -9.54 8.71 4.92
C PHE A 19 -9.16 9.28 3.58
N TYR A 20 -9.19 10.61 3.53
CA TYR A 20 -8.82 11.37 2.35
C TYR A 20 -7.43 11.96 2.56
N ALA A 21 -6.52 11.72 1.61
CA ALA A 21 -5.27 12.45 1.52
C ALA A 21 -5.02 12.93 0.08
N ALA A 22 -4.22 13.99 -0.06
CA ALA A 22 -3.84 14.51 -1.37
C ALA A 22 -2.81 13.60 -2.06
N ASP A 23 -1.92 12.99 -1.27
CA ASP A 23 -0.76 12.22 -1.76
C ASP A 23 -0.91 10.72 -1.52
N LEU A 24 -0.46 9.91 -2.48
CA LEU A 24 -0.41 8.44 -2.35
C LEU A 24 0.53 8.00 -1.21
N ASP A 25 1.66 8.69 -1.02
CA ASP A 25 2.60 8.42 0.06
C ASP A 25 1.95 8.46 1.44
N SER A 26 1.06 9.42 1.69
CA SER A 26 0.33 9.50 2.96
C SER A 26 -0.56 8.28 3.18
N HIS A 27 -1.15 7.75 2.11
CA HIS A 27 -1.97 6.54 2.16
C HIS A 27 -1.13 5.30 2.48
N ILE A 28 -0.01 5.14 1.77
CA ILE A 28 0.93 4.03 1.96
C ILE A 28 1.53 4.05 3.37
N ASN A 29 1.91 5.22 3.87
CA ASN A 29 2.54 5.34 5.18
C ASN A 29 1.56 4.99 6.31
N ALA A 30 0.28 5.37 6.17
CA ALA A 30 -0.77 4.96 7.10
C ALA A 30 -1.00 3.44 7.08
N LEU A 31 -1.12 2.83 5.90
CA LEU A 31 -1.27 1.38 5.75
C LEU A 31 -0.09 0.62 6.38
N ASN A 32 1.15 1.06 6.09
CA ASN A 32 2.36 0.50 6.69
C ASN A 32 2.37 0.61 8.22
N PHE A 33 1.86 1.71 8.79
CA PHE A 33 1.78 1.87 10.23
C PHE A 33 0.84 0.83 10.88
N PHE A 34 -0.32 0.56 10.26
CA PHE A 34 -1.25 -0.47 10.75
C PHE A 34 -0.64 -1.88 10.64
N VAL A 35 0.03 -2.18 9.53
CA VAL A 35 0.70 -3.47 9.36
C VAL A 35 1.85 -3.65 10.36
N ALA A 36 2.67 -2.62 10.54
CA ALA A 36 3.79 -2.64 11.50
C ALA A 36 3.34 -2.77 12.96
N THR A 37 2.11 -2.35 13.28
CA THR A 37 1.50 -2.53 14.60
C THR A 37 0.87 -3.90 14.80
N GLY A 38 0.91 -4.77 13.79
CA GLY A 38 0.43 -6.15 13.84
C GLY A 38 -1.01 -6.35 13.36
N TYR A 39 -1.60 -5.34 12.74
CA TYR A 39 -2.89 -5.49 12.05
C TYR A 39 -2.67 -6.10 10.66
N GLN A 40 -3.57 -6.97 10.24
CA GLN A 40 -3.51 -7.57 8.91
C GLN A 40 -4.39 -6.81 7.94
N LEU A 41 -3.86 -6.37 6.81
CA LEU A 41 -4.62 -5.65 5.80
C LEU A 41 -5.44 -6.63 4.94
N CYS A 42 -6.77 -6.52 4.94
CA CYS A 42 -7.66 -7.44 4.23
C CYS A 42 -8.12 -6.91 2.88
N SER A 43 -8.28 -5.59 2.76
CA SER A 43 -8.66 -4.93 1.51
C SER A 43 -8.22 -3.48 1.55
N ALA A 44 -7.82 -2.92 0.40
CA ALA A 44 -7.47 -1.53 0.26
C ALA A 44 -7.86 -1.05 -1.14
N THR A 45 -8.75 -0.07 -1.20
CA THR A 45 -9.25 0.54 -2.43
C THR A 45 -9.05 2.04 -2.33
N LEU A 46 -8.35 2.60 -3.29
CA LEU A 46 -8.14 4.02 -3.41
C LEU A 46 -9.03 4.57 -4.53
N THR A 47 -9.78 5.62 -4.24
CA THR A 47 -10.63 6.32 -5.19
C THR A 47 -10.00 7.67 -5.50
N ASP A 48 -9.67 7.90 -6.76
CA ASP A 48 -9.14 9.18 -7.22
C ASP A 48 -10.26 10.25 -7.35
N GLN A 49 -9.89 11.51 -7.55
CA GLN A 49 -10.83 12.61 -7.76
C GLN A 49 -11.62 12.44 -9.07
N GLU A 50 -11.07 11.74 -10.06
CA GLU A 50 -11.78 11.34 -11.27
C GLU A 50 -12.77 10.18 -11.05
N GLY A 51 -12.87 9.66 -9.82
CA GLY A 51 -13.74 8.53 -9.47
C GLY A 51 -13.17 7.17 -9.88
N GLN A 52 -11.94 7.11 -10.38
CA GLN A 52 -11.26 5.85 -10.65
C GLN A 52 -10.92 5.15 -9.34
N GLN A 53 -11.36 3.90 -9.22
CA GLN A 53 -11.01 3.03 -8.12
C GLN A 53 -9.81 2.17 -8.50
N MET A 54 -8.71 2.35 -7.78
CA MET A 54 -7.52 1.53 -7.79
C MET A 54 -7.57 0.60 -6.59
N SER A 55 -7.58 -0.71 -6.82
CA SER A 55 -7.33 -1.66 -5.73
C SER A 55 -5.82 -1.71 -5.49
N LEU A 56 -5.41 -1.48 -4.25
CA LEU A 56 -4.01 -1.57 -3.86
C LEU A 56 -3.64 -3.05 -3.62
N PRO A 57 -2.48 -3.51 -4.11
CA PRO A 57 -2.05 -4.88 -3.92
C PRO A 57 -1.75 -5.13 -2.44
N LEU A 58 -2.55 -5.96 -1.79
CA LEU A 58 -2.39 -6.31 -0.38
C LEU A 58 -1.06 -7.02 -0.12
N ASP A 59 -0.59 -7.79 -1.10
CA ASP A 59 0.72 -8.46 -1.07
C ASP A 59 1.89 -7.48 -0.88
N ALA A 60 1.74 -6.21 -1.29
CA ALA A 60 2.75 -5.18 -1.07
C ALA A 60 2.78 -4.67 0.39
N PHE A 61 1.74 -4.94 1.16
CA PHE A 61 1.56 -4.47 2.55
C PHE A 61 1.52 -5.64 3.54
N ASP A 62 1.77 -6.88 3.13
CA ASP A 62 1.64 -8.07 4.00
C ASP A 62 2.86 -8.30 4.91
N GLY A 63 3.66 -7.26 5.15
CA GLY A 63 4.89 -7.34 5.95
C GLY A 63 6.01 -8.20 5.35
N MET A 64 5.78 -8.84 4.20
CA MET A 64 6.86 -9.33 3.36
C MET A 64 7.55 -8.13 2.73
N PRO A 65 8.89 -8.03 2.80
CA PRO A 65 9.58 -6.92 2.17
C PRO A 65 9.17 -6.89 0.70
N ILE A 66 8.84 -5.70 0.20
CA ILE A 66 8.65 -5.39 -1.22
C ILE A 66 10.02 -5.51 -1.94
N ASP A 67 10.82 -6.51 -1.59
CA ASP A 67 12.13 -6.79 -2.16
C ASP A 67 11.96 -7.23 -3.62
N GLY A 68 10.86 -7.91 -3.98
CA GLY A 68 10.63 -8.33 -5.37
C GLY A 68 10.43 -7.13 -6.30
N ALA A 69 9.38 -6.34 -6.06
CA ALA A 69 9.01 -5.25 -6.96
C ALA A 69 9.96 -4.05 -6.89
N ILE A 70 10.54 -3.74 -5.71
CA ILE A 70 11.56 -2.68 -5.62
C ILE A 70 12.87 -3.12 -6.25
N ARG A 71 13.28 -4.39 -6.14
CA ARG A 71 14.53 -4.86 -6.77
C ARG A 71 14.42 -4.97 -8.28
N GLU A 72 13.25 -5.30 -8.82
CA GLU A 72 13.00 -5.19 -10.27
C GLU A 72 13.07 -3.73 -10.73
N LEU A 73 12.42 -2.80 -10.02
CA LEU A 73 12.51 -1.37 -10.32
C LEU A 73 13.93 -0.81 -10.17
N GLN A 74 14.69 -1.26 -9.16
CA GLN A 74 16.07 -0.83 -8.92
C GLN A 74 17.02 -1.37 -10.00
N THR A 75 16.79 -2.59 -10.48
CA THR A 75 17.56 -3.18 -11.59
C THR A 75 17.28 -2.45 -12.90
N GLU A 76 16.02 -2.13 -13.20
CA GLU A 76 15.69 -1.31 -14.39
C GLU A 76 16.29 0.10 -14.30
N TYR A 77 16.31 0.73 -13.12
CA TYR A 77 16.91 2.04 -12.94
C TYR A 77 18.44 2.04 -13.11
N GLU A 78 19.14 1.01 -12.59
CA GLU A 78 20.59 0.85 -12.79
C GLU A 78 20.97 0.58 -14.25
N GLN A 79 20.11 -0.11 -15.01
CA GLN A 79 20.33 -0.33 -16.44
C GLN A 79 20.18 0.94 -17.29
N VAL A 80 19.27 1.84 -16.91
CA VAL A 80 19.09 3.13 -17.61
C VAL A 80 20.20 4.12 -17.26
N LEU A 81 20.74 4.07 -16.03
CA LEU A 81 21.75 5.02 -15.56
C LEU A 81 23.18 4.68 -16.02
N ASN A 82 23.43 3.45 -16.46
CA ASN A 82 24.71 3.03 -17.01
C ASN A 82 24.56 2.42 -18.41
N PRO A 83 24.22 3.24 -19.43
CA PRO A 83 24.30 2.80 -20.80
C PRO A 83 25.80 2.71 -21.16
N TYR A 84 26.26 1.52 -21.52
CA TYR A 84 27.54 1.36 -22.21
C TYR A 84 27.53 2.13 -23.54
#